data_AF-A0AA42T8L4-F1
#
_entry.id   AF-A0AA42T8L4-F1
#
_cell.length_a   1.000
_cell.length_b   1.000
_cell.length_c   1.000
_cell.angle_alpha   90.00
_cell.angle_beta   90.00
_cell.angle_gamma   90.00
#
_symmetry.space_group_name_H-M   'P 1'
#
loop_
_entity.id
_entity.type
_entity.pdbx_description
1 polymer ?
#
loop_
_entity_poly.entity_id
_entity_poly.type
_entity_poly.pdbx_seq_one_letter_code
_entity_poly.pdbx_strand_id
1 'polypeptide(L)' 'MPRPQLHAFEGEQLTVRQIHQRVPVLSERTIRDHLAAGRRTRTAMLCFDPVAAAARGGRITQRLLRARGGAGRDS' A
#
# COMPACT_ATOMS: atom_id res chain seq x y z
N MET A 1 -25.61 -16.08 1.94
CA MET A 1 -25.30 -14.65 2.18
C MET A 1 -23.81 -14.53 2.52
N PRO A 2 -23.03 -13.67 1.84
CA PRO A 2 -21.64 -13.44 2.23
C PRO A 2 -21.58 -12.81 3.62
N ARG A 3 -20.67 -13.30 4.48
CA ARG A 3 -20.46 -12.75 5.82
C ARG A 3 -19.89 -11.33 5.71
N PRO A 4 -20.31 -10.38 6.57
CA PRO A 4 -19.71 -9.04 6.61
C PRO A 4 -18.23 -9.15 6.97
N GLN A 5 -17.37 -8.46 6.20
CA GLN A 5 -15.94 -8.39 6.51
C GLN A 5 -15.72 -7.37 7.64
N LEU A 6 -15.01 -7.79 8.69
CA LEU A 6 -14.65 -6.96 9.84
C LEU A 6 -13.22 -6.43 9.71
N HIS A 7 -13.00 -5.22 10.19
CA HIS A 7 -11.74 -4.51 10.17
C HIS A 7 -11.46 -3.90 11.55
N ALA A 8 -10.18 -3.88 11.95
CA ALA A 8 -9.76 -3.19 13.15
C ALA A 8 -9.83 -1.67 12.91
N PHE A 9 -10.58 -0.96 13.75
CA PHE A 9 -10.71 0.49 13.73
C PHE A 9 -10.93 0.98 15.17
N GLU A 10 -10.07 1.88 15.64
CA GLU A 10 -10.12 2.43 17.03
C GLU A 10 -10.18 1.36 18.14
N GLY A 11 -9.52 0.21 17.93
CA GLY A 11 -9.52 -0.90 18.88
C GLY A 11 -10.73 -1.83 18.81
N GLU A 12 -11.69 -1.55 17.92
CA GLU A 12 -12.88 -2.37 17.70
C GLU A 12 -12.86 -3.11 16.35
N GLN A 13 -13.66 -4.17 16.24
CA GLN A 13 -13.87 -4.91 15.00
C GLN A 13 -15.16 -4.47 14.33
N LEU A 14 -15.03 -3.64 13.29
CA LEU A 14 -16.16 -2.98 12.64
C LEU A 14 -16.23 -3.30 11.15
N THR A 15 -17.44 -3.30 10.60
CA THR A 15 -17.65 -3.30 9.15
C THR A 15 -17.37 -1.91 8.57
N VAL A 16 -17.11 -1.83 7.25
CA VAL A 16 -16.94 -0.54 6.55
C VAL A 16 -18.13 0.41 6.79
N ARG A 17 -19.35 -0.13 6.79
CA ARG A 17 -20.57 0.65 7.04
C ARG A 17 -20.60 1.25 8.45
N GLN A 18 -20.18 0.49 9.46
CA GLN A 18 -20.08 0.98 10.85
C GLN A 18 -18.97 2.03 11.00
N ILE A 19 -17.84 1.86 10.31
CA ILE A 19 -16.78 2.87 10.28
C ILE A 19 -17.30 4.16 9.63
N HIS A 20 -18.00 4.05 8.49
CA HIS A 20 -18.59 5.20 7.80
C HIS A 20 -19.57 6.00 8.68
N GLN A 21 -20.34 5.32 9.55
CA GLN A 21 -21.20 5.99 10.51
C GLN A 21 -20.43 6.84 11.54
N ARG A 22 -19.17 6.49 11.85
CA ARG A 22 -18.29 7.28 12.74
C ARG A 22 -17.55 8.40 12.01
N VAL A 23 -17.19 8.18 10.75
CA VAL A 23 -16.48 9.15 9.90
C VAL A 23 -17.27 9.47 8.62
N PRO A 24 -18.44 10.12 8.73
CA PRO A 24 -19.35 10.31 7.60
C PRO A 24 -18.81 11.27 6.52
N VAL A 25 -17.74 12.01 6.81
CA VAL A 25 -17.05 12.86 5.82
C VAL A 25 -16.32 12.05 4.75
N LEU A 26 -15.98 10.78 5.03
CA LEU A 26 -15.27 9.91 4.09
C LEU A 26 -16.24 8.96 3.42
N SER A 27 -16.15 8.81 2.09
CA SER A 27 -16.93 7.79 1.40
C SER A 27 -16.54 6.37 1.84
N GLU A 28 -17.47 5.41 1.75
CA GLU A 28 -17.15 3.99 2.00
C GLU A 28 -16.03 3.46 1.08
N ARG A 29 -15.89 4.01 -0.12
CA ARG A 29 -14.78 3.69 -1.02
C ARG A 29 -13.44 4.15 -0.45
N THR A 30 -13.38 5.40 0.00
CA THR A 30 -12.19 5.97 0.64
C THR A 30 -11.79 5.15 1.87
N ILE A 31 -12.76 4.74 2.69
CA ILE A 31 -12.52 3.88 3.86
C ILE A 31 -11.94 2.52 3.43
N ARG A 32 -12.53 1.87 2.40
CA ARG A 32 -12.00 0.59 1.86
C ARG A 32 -10.58 0.72 1.35
N ASP A 33 -10.29 1.78 0.60
CA ASP A 33 -8.97 2.04 0.03
C ASP A 33 -7.93 2.27 1.13
N HIS A 34 -8.30 3.03 2.17
CA HIS A 34 -7.44 3.25 3.33
C HIS A 34 -7.15 1.95 4.09
N LEU A 35 -8.18 1.14 4.38
CA LEU A 35 -8.03 -0.15 5.04
C LEU A 35 -7.16 -1.12 4.23
N ALA A 36 -7.29 -1.10 2.89
CA ALA A 36 -6.46 -1.90 2.00
C ALA A 36 -5.00 -1.44 2.02
N ALA A 37 -4.75 -0.12 1.99
CA ALA A 37 -3.42 0.44 2.11
C ALA A 37 -2.77 0.06 3.44
N GLY A 38 -3.50 0.19 4.56
CA GLY A 38 -3.02 -0.21 5.88
C GLY A 38 -2.63 -1.69 5.95
N ARG A 39 -3.42 -2.60 5.36
CA ARG A 39 -3.05 -4.03 5.27
C ARG A 39 -1.76 -4.24 4.48
N ARG A 40 -1.62 -3.59 3.32
CA ARG A 40 -0.40 -3.68 2.50
C ARG A 40 0.82 -3.19 3.26
N THR A 41 0.72 -2.05 3.94
CA THR A 41 1.80 -1.49 4.77
C THR A 41 2.18 -2.46 5.89
N ARG A 42 1.20 -2.98 6.63
CA ARG A 42 1.45 -3.97 7.69
C ARG A 42 2.18 -5.19 7.15
N THR A 43 1.72 -5.76 6.05
CA THR A 43 2.39 -6.90 5.40
C THR A 43 3.81 -6.53 4.98
N ALA A 44 4.02 -5.37 4.35
CA ALA A 44 5.35 -4.93 3.93
C ALA A 44 6.31 -4.76 5.11
N MET A 45 5.85 -4.24 6.24
CA MET A 45 6.66 -4.07 7.45
C MET A 45 6.98 -5.41 8.12
N LEU A 46 5.99 -6.30 8.26
CA LEU A 46 6.18 -7.59 8.93
C LEU A 46 6.98 -8.59 8.09
N CYS A 47 6.91 -8.48 6.77
CA CYS A 47 7.61 -9.36 5.84
C CYS A 47 8.80 -8.65 5.16
N PHE A 48 9.35 -7.62 5.81
CA PHE A 48 10.47 -6.89 5.26
C PHE A 48 11.73 -7.77 5.21
N ASP A 49 12.29 -7.92 4.01
CA ASP A 49 13.58 -8.57 3.77
C ASP A 49 14.62 -7.50 3.36
N PRO A 50 15.61 -7.21 4.22
CA PRO A 50 16.62 -6.19 3.95
C PRO A 50 17.51 -6.54 2.75
N VAL A 51 17.82 -7.82 2.53
CA VAL A 51 18.68 -8.27 1.44
C VAL A 51 17.94 -8.11 0.11
N ALA A 52 16.69 -8.57 0.04
CA ALA A 52 15.86 -8.39 -1.14
C ALA A 52 15.56 -6.91 -1.43
N ALA A 53 15.41 -6.08 -0.39
CA ALA A 53 15.22 -4.64 -0.54
C ALA A 53 16.45 -3.96 -1.16
N ALA A 54 17.66 -4.24 -0.65
CA ALA A 54 18.90 -3.71 -1.19
C ALA A 54 19.12 -4.11 -2.67
N ALA A 55 18.91 -5.40 -2.99
CA ALA A 55 19.03 -5.91 -4.36
C ALA A 55 18.00 -5.27 -5.31
N ARG A 56 16.77 -5.00 -4.85
CA ARG A 56 15.78 -4.24 -5.64
C ARG A 56 16.21 -2.79 -5.85
N GLY A 57 16.72 -2.11 -4.83
CA GLY A 57 17.23 -0.75 -4.95
C GLY A 57 18.33 -0.64 -6.00
N GLY A 58 19.32 -1.53 -5.98
CA GLY A 58 20.37 -1.60 -6.99
C GLY A 58 19.84 -1.76 -8.42
N ARG A 59 18.84 -2.64 -8.63
CA ARG A 59 18.20 -2.82 -9.94
C ARG A 59 17.46 -1.58 -10.43
N ILE A 60 16.75 -0.88 -9.53
CA ILE A 60 16.05 0.36 -9.87
C ILE A 60 17.07 1.43 -10.28
N THR A 61 18.11 1.65 -9.48
CA THR A 61 19.18 2.61 -9.78
C THR A 61 19.86 2.28 -11.10
N GLN A 62 20.18 1.00 -11.36
CA GLN A 62 20.78 0.58 -12.62
C GLN A 62 19.87 0.88 -13.82
N ARG A 63 18.56 0.64 -13.71
CA ARG A 63 17.59 1.01 -14.76
C ARG A 63 17.55 2.51 -15.00
N LEU A 64 17.55 3.32 -13.94
CA LEU A 64 17.55 4.78 -14.05
C LEU A 64 18.84 5.30 -14.71
N LEU A 65 20.00 4.75 -14.35
CA LEU A 65 21.28 5.10 -14.96
C LEU A 65 21.34 4.71 -16.44
N ARG A 66 20.83 3.51 -16.80
CA ARG A 66 20.73 3.08 -18.20
C ARG A 66 19.81 3.97 -19.03
N ALA A 67 18.64 4.34 -18.49
CA ALA A 67 17.72 5.26 -19.16
C ALA A 67 18.36 6.63 -19.43
N ARG A 68 19.17 7.13 -18.49
CA ARG A 68 19.92 8.38 -18.65
C ARG A 68 21.09 8.28 -19.65
N GLY A 69 21.82 7.16 -19.65
CA GLY A 69 22.92 6.92 -20.58
C GLY A 69 22.48 6.70 -22.03
N GLY A 70 21.26 6.19 -22.25
CA GLY A 70 20.68 6.07 -23.59
C GLY A 70 20.24 7.41 -24.20
N ALA A 71 19.81 8.37 -23.37
CA ALA A 71 19.38 9.69 -23.83
C ALA A 71 20.52 10.63 -24.27
N GLY A 72 21.78 10.27 -23.99
CA GLY A 72 22.96 11.08 -24.33
C GLY A 72 23.76 10.60 -25.55
N ARG A 73 23.28 9.59 -26.29
CA ARG A 73 24.01 9.00 -27.43
C ARG A 73 23.42 9.34 -28.81
N ASP A 74 22.33 10.11 -28.85
CA ASP A 74 21.62 10.50 -30.07
C ASP A 74 21.78 12.02 -30.35
N SER A 75 22.98 12.58 -30.18
CA SER A 75 23.30 13.98 -30.54
C SER A 75 24.49 14.06 -31.46
#